data_AF-A0A7K3Z1T6-F1
#
_entry.id   AF-A0A7K3Z1T6-F1
#
_cell.length_a   1.000
_cell.length_b   1.000
_cell.length_c   1.000
_cell.angle_alpha   90.00
_cell.angle_beta   90.00
_cell.angle_gamma   90.00
#
_symmetry.space_group_name_H-M   'P 1'
#
loop_
_entity.id
_entity.type
_entity.pdbx_description
1 polymer ?
#
loop_
_entity_poly.entity_id
_entity_poly.type
_entity_poly.pdbx_seq_one_letter_code
_entity_poly.pdbx_strand_id
1 'polypeptide(L)'
;MSNEEKGSLDFPSEIINEGKIKVLVPNLKAYGVTPSDYAPSKAPVFYNPVMEFNRDLSVLAFQAYQQMVNKEIAICEPLTSQGIRGIRYVAEIEGVKNVLLGDINEKAYQTAKYNIKLNGFQDKIALEHKDANSLLCENASPKKRFDIIDIDPFGTPVTYLPSAFMALKNNGLLAVTATDLAPLCGVHAKACIRKYGGKPLRTEYCHELAIRLMVGCMASLAAKQDVGIQVLLSHSSDHYIRAYTKIGYGAKKADESIKKVGYILHCFNCMHREVIKQPFGKILCPECGSQMDYTGPLWIGSILDGKFVEEVIVENQKKMFKKKEKIAKILSLIKKEAEAPPTYFVLDKLSGKLNLPAPATQTFVTALHKQGFQAVQTHFNPRGIKTDAPALEMHKVLRDIVKMLKIQ
;
A
#
# COMPACT_ATOMS: atom_id res chain seq x y z
N MET A 1 -19.60 27.62 19.43
CA MET A 1 -20.02 27.50 18.01
C MET A 1 -20.96 28.66 17.74
N SER A 2 -20.68 29.52 16.75
CA SER A 2 -21.71 30.45 16.26
C SER A 2 -22.74 29.67 15.44
N ASN A 3 -23.99 30.12 15.41
CA ASN A 3 -25.07 29.45 14.68
C ASN A 3 -24.83 29.40 13.16
N GLU A 4 -23.99 30.28 12.61
CA GLU A 4 -23.65 30.32 11.19
C GLU A 4 -22.68 29.19 10.76
N GLU A 5 -21.71 28.81 11.60
CA GLU A 5 -20.77 27.71 11.25
C GLU A 5 -21.45 26.33 11.30
N LYS A 6 -22.50 26.16 12.12
CA LYS A 6 -23.31 24.93 12.17
C LYS A 6 -24.17 24.72 10.92
N GLY A 7 -24.62 25.79 10.26
CA GLY A 7 -25.55 25.71 9.13
C GLY A 7 -25.01 24.96 7.91
N SER A 8 -23.68 24.86 7.75
CA SER A 8 -23.05 24.15 6.62
C SER A 8 -22.79 22.65 6.88
N LEU A 9 -22.89 22.21 8.13
CA LEU A 9 -22.57 20.84 8.59
C LEU A 9 -23.84 20.17 9.13
N ASP A 10 -24.91 20.19 8.33
CA ASP A 10 -26.21 19.62 8.67
C ASP A 10 -26.22 18.10 8.44
N PHE A 11 -25.48 17.37 9.28
CA PHE A 11 -25.53 15.92 9.33
C PHE A 11 -25.09 15.37 10.70
N PRO A 12 -25.64 14.22 11.15
CA PRO A 12 -25.21 13.54 12.38
C PRO A 12 -23.68 13.36 12.43
N SER A 13 -23.05 14.04 13.38
CA SER A 13 -21.60 14.09 13.53
C SER A 13 -21.18 14.01 15.00
N GLU A 14 -19.94 13.60 15.22
CA GLU A 14 -19.32 13.51 16.55
C GLU A 14 -17.87 13.98 16.49
N ILE A 15 -17.35 14.46 17.62
CA ILE A 15 -15.92 14.79 17.74
C ILE A 15 -15.21 13.58 18.32
N ILE A 16 -14.17 13.11 17.63
CA ILE A 16 -13.29 12.04 18.07
C ILE A 16 -11.86 12.55 18.26
N ASN A 17 -11.05 11.75 18.96
CA ASN A 17 -9.60 11.92 18.98
C ASN A 17 -8.96 10.82 18.13
N GLU A 18 -8.02 11.20 17.27
CA GLU A 18 -7.13 10.25 16.59
C GLU A 18 -5.71 10.81 16.62
N GLY A 19 -4.75 10.01 17.08
CA GLY A 19 -3.39 10.51 17.29
C GLY A 19 -3.39 11.71 18.24
N LYS A 20 -2.80 12.83 17.81
CA LYS A 20 -2.73 14.07 18.60
C LYS A 20 -3.84 15.08 18.30
N ILE A 21 -4.81 14.73 17.45
CA ILE A 21 -5.76 15.69 16.90
C ILE A 21 -7.20 15.39 17.31
N LYS A 22 -8.03 16.43 17.27
CA LYS A 22 -9.50 16.35 17.44
C LYS A 22 -10.19 16.63 16.13
N VAL A 23 -11.11 15.79 15.70
CA VAL A 23 -11.81 15.98 14.43
C VAL A 23 -13.29 15.67 14.56
N LEU A 24 -14.10 16.51 13.93
CA LEU A 24 -15.49 16.25 13.62
C LEU A 24 -15.57 15.24 12.48
N VAL A 25 -16.26 14.14 12.72
CA VAL A 25 -16.51 13.05 11.77
C VAL A 25 -18.01 12.75 11.71
N PRO A 26 -18.53 12.14 10.64
CA PRO A 26 -19.89 11.60 10.66
C PRO A 26 -20.06 10.59 11.79
N ASN A 27 -21.20 10.64 12.48
CA ASN A 27 -21.59 9.63 13.44
C ASN A 27 -22.06 8.39 12.67
N LEU A 28 -21.17 7.41 12.51
CA LEU A 28 -21.43 6.22 11.69
C LEU A 28 -22.62 5.39 12.16
N LYS A 29 -23.01 5.47 13.45
CA LYS A 29 -24.19 4.77 13.99
C LYS A 29 -25.48 5.31 13.40
N ALA A 30 -25.52 6.57 12.97
CA ALA A 30 -26.68 7.18 12.35
C ALA A 30 -26.92 6.73 10.89
N TYR A 31 -25.94 6.05 10.28
CA TYR A 31 -25.97 5.66 8.85
C TYR A 31 -25.99 4.14 8.63
N GLY A 32 -26.05 3.34 9.69
CA GLY A 32 -26.08 1.87 9.62
C GLY A 32 -27.49 1.32 9.80
N VAL A 33 -28.18 0.96 8.72
CA VAL A 33 -29.46 0.23 8.77
C VAL A 33 -29.43 -0.94 7.77
N THR A 34 -28.61 -1.97 8.06
CA THR A 34 -28.75 -3.41 7.70
C THR A 34 -27.38 -4.12 7.76
N PRO A 35 -27.31 -5.45 7.96
CA PRO A 35 -26.05 -6.21 8.07
C PRO A 35 -25.14 -6.17 6.82
N SER A 36 -25.67 -5.76 5.66
CA SER A 36 -24.93 -5.66 4.39
C SER A 36 -24.34 -4.27 4.12
N ASP A 37 -24.62 -3.28 4.98
CA ASP A 37 -24.27 -1.88 4.71
C ASP A 37 -22.90 -1.49 5.26
N TYR A 38 -22.01 -1.04 4.38
CA TYR A 38 -20.77 -0.38 4.78
C TYR A 38 -21.05 1.08 5.17
N ALA A 39 -21.34 1.30 6.46
CA ALA A 39 -21.73 2.61 7.01
C ALA A 39 -20.84 3.80 6.58
N PRO A 40 -19.50 3.69 6.49
CA PRO A 40 -18.64 4.80 6.05
C PRO A 40 -18.96 5.33 4.65
N SER A 41 -19.39 4.50 3.71
CA SER A 41 -19.68 4.94 2.32
C SER A 41 -21.04 5.65 2.16
N LYS A 42 -21.89 5.61 3.19
CA LYS A 42 -23.21 6.25 3.16
C LYS A 42 -23.21 7.64 3.82
N ALA A 43 -22.17 7.95 4.60
CA ALA A 43 -22.04 9.25 5.24
C ALA A 43 -21.81 10.36 4.20
N PRO A 44 -22.35 11.58 4.40
CA PRO A 44 -22.15 12.71 3.49
C PRO A 44 -20.68 13.14 3.32
N VAL A 45 -19.87 12.84 4.33
CA VAL A 45 -18.42 13.01 4.37
C VAL A 45 -17.84 11.68 4.82
N PHE A 46 -16.81 11.17 4.15
CA PHE A 46 -16.31 9.84 4.44
C PHE A 46 -15.42 9.82 5.68
N TYR A 47 -15.61 8.82 6.54
CA TYR A 47 -14.66 8.52 7.60
C TYR A 47 -14.66 7.03 7.89
N ASN A 48 -13.46 6.42 7.84
CA ASN A 48 -13.27 5.03 8.23
C ASN A 48 -12.30 4.94 9.43
N PRO A 49 -12.75 4.49 10.62
CA PRO A 49 -11.90 4.29 11.79
C PRO A 49 -10.87 3.16 11.61
N VAL A 50 -11.12 2.18 10.73
CA VAL A 50 -10.16 1.10 10.44
C VAL A 50 -8.88 1.67 9.82
N MET A 51 -9.00 2.75 9.04
CA MET A 51 -7.88 3.43 8.37
C MET A 51 -6.94 4.20 9.32
N GLU A 52 -7.20 4.27 10.62
CA GLU A 52 -6.26 4.86 11.60
C GLU A 52 -4.89 4.16 11.52
N PHE A 53 -4.85 2.84 11.27
CA PHE A 53 -3.58 2.13 11.08
C PHE A 53 -2.81 2.62 9.85
N ASN A 54 -3.51 2.90 8.74
CA ASN A 54 -2.91 3.46 7.54
C ASN A 54 -2.35 4.87 7.80
N ARG A 55 -3.11 5.70 8.52
CA ARG A 55 -2.72 7.06 8.87
C ARG A 55 -1.51 7.10 9.81
N ASP A 56 -1.48 6.24 10.82
CA ASP A 56 -0.31 6.06 11.71
C ASP A 56 0.95 5.73 10.90
N LEU A 57 0.86 4.72 10.01
CA LEU A 57 2.01 4.31 9.19
C LEU A 57 2.42 5.39 8.18
N SER A 58 1.49 6.22 7.71
CA SER A 58 1.78 7.36 6.83
C SER A 58 2.58 8.43 7.57
N VAL A 59 2.18 8.76 8.81
CA VAL A 59 2.93 9.68 9.67
C VAL A 59 4.36 9.18 9.89
N LEU A 60 4.54 7.88 10.17
CA LEU A 60 5.86 7.28 10.36
C LEU A 60 6.72 7.32 9.09
N ALA A 61 6.15 6.92 7.95
CA ALA A 61 6.85 6.92 6.68
C ALA A 61 7.26 8.34 6.25
N PHE A 62 6.40 9.33 6.47
CA PHE A 62 6.69 10.71 6.11
C PHE A 62 7.72 11.34 7.05
N GLN A 63 7.67 11.00 8.34
CA GLN A 63 8.72 11.39 9.30
C GLN A 63 10.08 10.77 8.93
N ALA A 64 10.13 9.48 8.60
CA ALA A 64 11.37 8.82 8.16
C ALA A 64 11.92 9.44 6.87
N TYR A 65 11.05 9.75 5.90
CA TYR A 65 11.44 10.48 4.70
C TYR A 65 11.96 11.89 5.03
N GLN A 66 11.29 12.62 5.92
CA GLN A 66 11.69 13.97 6.34
C GLN A 66 13.09 13.97 6.95
N GLN A 67 13.40 12.99 7.82
CA GLN A 67 14.72 12.80 8.40
C GLN A 67 15.77 12.47 7.32
N MET A 68 15.42 11.60 6.37
CA MET A 68 16.31 11.22 5.26
C MET A 68 16.65 12.41 4.35
N VAL A 69 15.72 13.32 4.08
CA VAL A 69 15.98 14.51 3.25
C VAL A 69 16.52 15.70 4.05
N ASN A 70 16.45 15.64 5.39
CA ASN A 70 16.94 16.63 6.35
C ASN A 70 16.62 18.09 5.96
N LYS A 71 15.36 18.35 5.65
CA LYS A 71 14.84 19.69 5.34
C LYS A 71 13.37 19.78 5.70
N GLU A 72 12.83 20.99 5.66
CA GLU A 72 11.38 21.13 5.75
C GLU A 72 10.69 20.58 4.48
N ILE A 73 9.53 19.95 4.67
CA ILE A 73 8.77 19.28 3.61
C ILE A 73 7.42 19.96 3.38
N ALA A 74 7.06 20.10 2.10
CA ALA A 74 5.71 20.46 1.65
C ALA A 74 4.93 19.20 1.29
N ILE A 75 3.71 19.06 1.83
CA ILE A 75 2.88 17.86 1.65
C ILE A 75 1.58 18.24 0.91
N CYS A 76 1.11 17.40 -0.01
CA CYS A 76 -0.21 17.53 -0.60
C CYS A 76 -1.05 16.26 -0.38
N GLU A 77 -2.30 16.47 0.04
CA GLU A 77 -3.33 15.43 0.10
C GLU A 77 -4.55 15.93 -0.70
N PRO A 78 -4.66 15.57 -2.00
CA PRO A 78 -5.69 16.11 -2.90
C PRO A 78 -7.07 15.46 -2.74
N LEU A 79 -7.22 14.52 -1.79
CA LEU A 79 -8.43 13.72 -1.52
C LEU A 79 -8.66 13.63 0.00
N THR A 80 -8.78 14.78 0.66
CA THR A 80 -8.63 14.88 2.12
C THR A 80 -9.88 14.47 2.92
N SER A 81 -11.03 14.42 2.27
CA SER A 81 -12.34 14.31 2.91
C SER A 81 -12.49 15.33 4.05
N GLN A 82 -12.48 14.89 5.31
CA GLN A 82 -12.60 15.73 6.50
C GLN A 82 -11.27 16.29 7.05
N GLY A 83 -10.14 16.14 6.33
CA GLY A 83 -8.87 16.75 6.71
C GLY A 83 -7.99 15.91 7.65
N ILE A 84 -8.43 14.72 8.06
CA ILE A 84 -7.82 14.01 9.19
C ILE A 84 -6.33 13.68 8.96
N ARG A 85 -5.92 13.27 7.75
CA ARG A 85 -4.52 12.97 7.43
C ARG A 85 -3.67 14.23 7.43
N GLY A 86 -4.06 15.24 6.66
CA GLY A 86 -3.39 16.55 6.62
C GLY A 86 -3.15 17.18 7.99
N ILE A 87 -4.16 17.18 8.86
CA ILE A 87 -4.07 17.72 10.22
C ILE A 87 -3.09 16.89 11.06
N ARG A 88 -3.13 15.55 10.96
CA ARG A 88 -2.15 14.67 11.62
C ARG A 88 -0.74 14.90 11.12
N TYR A 89 -0.54 15.17 9.83
CA TYR A 89 0.77 15.46 9.27
C TYR A 89 1.38 16.70 9.92
N VAL A 90 0.61 17.79 10.09
CA VAL A 90 1.10 18.98 10.82
C VAL A 90 1.34 18.71 12.30
N ALA A 91 0.44 17.98 12.96
CA ALA A 91 0.52 17.74 14.40
C ALA A 91 1.61 16.74 14.84
N GLU A 92 1.96 15.81 13.95
CA GLU A 92 2.72 14.62 14.33
C GLU A 92 4.02 14.43 13.53
N ILE A 93 4.27 15.21 12.48
CA ILE A 93 5.53 15.16 11.72
C ILE A 93 6.34 16.45 11.96
N GLU A 94 7.60 16.26 12.35
CA GLU A 94 8.55 17.35 12.50
C GLU A 94 9.02 17.86 11.13
N GLY A 95 9.33 19.15 11.01
CA GLY A 95 9.81 19.74 9.76
C GLY A 95 8.74 19.87 8.66
N VAL A 96 7.45 19.87 8.99
CA VAL A 96 6.41 20.23 8.01
C VAL A 96 6.38 21.74 7.80
N LYS A 97 6.71 22.17 6.57
CA LYS A 97 6.64 23.57 6.13
C LYS A 97 5.19 24.00 5.96
N ASN A 98 4.48 23.29 5.09
CA ASN A 98 3.07 23.53 4.79
C ASN A 98 2.42 22.25 4.25
N VAL A 99 1.09 22.23 4.34
CA VAL A 99 0.24 21.17 3.79
C VAL A 99 -0.83 21.80 2.91
N LEU A 100 -1.00 21.28 1.69
CA LEU A 100 -2.12 21.62 0.83
C LEU A 100 -3.13 20.47 0.78
N LEU A 101 -4.35 20.75 1.21
CA LEU A 101 -5.46 19.82 1.21
C LEU A 101 -6.46 20.18 0.11
N GLY A 102 -7.03 19.15 -0.51
CA GLY A 102 -8.07 19.29 -1.52
C GLY A 102 -9.21 18.31 -1.31
N ASP A 103 -10.43 18.74 -1.60
CA ASP A 103 -11.55 17.84 -1.83
C ASP A 103 -12.53 18.47 -2.81
N ILE A 104 -13.21 17.64 -3.61
CA ILE A 104 -14.24 18.09 -4.57
C ILE A 104 -15.62 18.16 -3.91
N ASN A 105 -15.84 17.44 -2.81
CA ASN A 105 -17.11 17.45 -2.10
C ASN A 105 -17.16 18.67 -1.16
N GLU A 106 -18.16 19.53 -1.38
CA GLU A 106 -18.35 20.76 -0.60
C GLU A 106 -18.51 20.48 0.89
N LYS A 107 -19.28 19.46 1.29
CA LYS A 107 -19.45 19.11 2.71
C LYS A 107 -18.13 18.64 3.32
N ALA A 108 -17.35 17.88 2.56
CA ALA A 108 -16.03 17.42 3.00
C ALA A 108 -15.09 18.61 3.20
N TYR A 109 -15.02 19.52 2.22
CA TYR A 109 -14.28 20.77 2.30
C TYR A 109 -14.68 21.62 3.53
N GLN A 110 -15.97 21.86 3.77
CA GLN A 110 -16.43 22.62 4.94
C GLN A 110 -16.07 21.90 6.26
N THR A 111 -16.18 20.57 6.30
CA THR A 111 -15.80 19.77 7.48
C THR A 111 -14.29 19.85 7.73
N ALA A 112 -13.47 19.73 6.68
CA ALA A 112 -12.02 19.89 6.77
C ALA A 112 -11.64 21.28 7.26
N LYS A 113 -12.28 22.33 6.74
CA LYS A 113 -12.07 23.72 7.17
C LYS A 113 -12.34 23.89 8.66
N TYR A 114 -13.45 23.33 9.16
CA TYR A 114 -13.78 23.32 10.58
C TYR A 114 -12.72 22.57 11.39
N ASN A 115 -12.32 21.37 10.95
CA ASN A 115 -11.34 20.54 11.64
C ASN A 115 -9.94 21.18 11.70
N ILE A 116 -9.52 21.87 10.63
CA ILE A 116 -8.25 22.62 10.61
C ILE A 116 -8.28 23.71 11.69
N LYS A 117 -9.37 24.49 11.76
CA LYS A 117 -9.57 25.53 12.78
C LYS A 117 -9.65 24.94 14.20
N LEU A 118 -10.31 23.80 14.37
CA LEU A 118 -10.43 23.10 15.65
C LEU A 118 -9.06 22.71 16.24
N ASN A 119 -8.06 22.45 15.40
CA ASN A 119 -6.71 22.11 15.82
C ASN A 119 -5.72 23.29 15.73
N GLY A 120 -6.17 24.48 15.32
CA GLY A 120 -5.33 25.70 15.26
C GLY A 120 -4.24 25.67 14.20
N PHE A 121 -4.44 24.96 13.08
CA PHE A 121 -3.42 24.81 12.02
C PHE A 121 -3.68 25.63 10.75
N GLN A 122 -4.47 26.70 10.84
CA GLN A 122 -4.79 27.53 9.66
C GLN A 122 -3.53 28.14 8.99
N ASP A 123 -2.48 28.41 9.75
CA ASP A 123 -1.25 29.02 9.22
C ASP A 123 -0.35 28.04 8.47
N LYS A 124 -0.53 26.72 8.71
CA LYS A 124 0.25 25.65 8.07
C LYS A 124 -0.51 24.88 7.01
N ILE A 125 -1.84 24.93 7.03
CA ILE A 125 -2.71 24.15 6.14
C ILE A 125 -3.50 25.08 5.24
N ALA A 126 -3.22 25.00 3.93
CA ALA A 126 -4.08 25.54 2.90
C ALA A 126 -5.12 24.47 2.51
N LEU A 127 -6.35 24.88 2.25
CA LEU A 127 -7.44 24.00 1.85
C LEU A 127 -8.13 24.58 0.62
N GLU A 128 -8.33 23.76 -0.40
CA GLU A 128 -8.99 24.14 -1.66
C GLU A 128 -10.16 23.22 -1.98
N HIS A 129 -11.29 23.80 -2.38
CA HIS A 129 -12.44 23.06 -2.89
C HIS A 129 -12.26 22.82 -4.40
N LYS A 130 -11.57 21.73 -4.75
CA LYS A 130 -11.17 21.44 -6.14
C LYS A 130 -11.10 19.94 -6.41
N ASP A 131 -11.22 19.61 -7.70
CA ASP A 131 -10.82 18.30 -8.20
C ASP A 131 -9.32 18.05 -7.96
N ALA A 132 -8.99 16.80 -7.60
CA ALA A 132 -7.64 16.38 -7.27
C ALA A 132 -6.64 16.56 -8.43
N ASN A 133 -7.03 16.24 -9.66
CA ASN A 133 -6.14 16.41 -10.82
C ASN A 133 -5.90 17.89 -11.11
N SER A 134 -6.94 18.72 -11.02
CA SER A 134 -6.83 20.16 -11.19
C SER A 134 -5.87 20.78 -10.18
N LEU A 135 -6.04 20.46 -8.89
CA LEU A 135 -5.17 20.93 -7.81
C LEU A 135 -3.71 20.49 -8.01
N LEU A 136 -3.47 19.26 -8.42
CA LEU A 136 -2.12 18.75 -8.68
C LEU A 136 -1.48 19.44 -9.89
N CYS A 137 -2.21 19.61 -11.00
CA CYS A 137 -1.72 20.26 -12.21
C CYS A 137 -1.35 21.74 -11.98
N GLU A 138 -2.15 22.49 -11.23
CA GLU A 138 -1.85 23.88 -10.88
C GLU A 138 -0.54 24.05 -10.07
N ASN A 139 -0.13 22.98 -9.38
CA ASN A 139 1.07 22.92 -8.56
C ASN A 139 2.24 22.17 -9.24
N ALA A 140 2.12 21.82 -10.52
CA ALA A 140 3.17 21.12 -11.29
C ALA A 140 4.37 21.99 -11.67
N SER A 141 4.36 23.29 -11.39
CA SER A 141 5.49 24.20 -11.70
C SER A 141 6.65 24.02 -10.70
N PRO A 142 7.93 24.14 -11.11
CA PRO A 142 9.09 23.80 -10.27
C PRO A 142 9.13 24.40 -8.85
N LYS A 143 8.55 25.59 -8.65
CA LYS A 143 8.53 26.28 -7.34
C LYS A 143 7.31 25.96 -6.47
N LYS A 144 6.27 25.31 -7.04
CA LYS A 144 5.02 24.97 -6.35
C LYS A 144 4.90 23.48 -6.00
N ARG A 145 5.74 22.63 -6.57
CA ARG A 145 5.75 21.17 -6.35
C ARG A 145 5.90 20.80 -4.87
N PHE A 146 5.46 19.59 -4.55
CA PHE A 146 5.48 19.03 -3.20
C PHE A 146 6.65 18.08 -2.97
N ASP A 147 7.11 17.97 -1.72
CA ASP A 147 8.07 16.94 -1.32
C ASP A 147 7.37 15.60 -1.10
N ILE A 148 6.09 15.62 -0.71
CA ILE A 148 5.26 14.42 -0.51
C ILE A 148 3.87 14.64 -1.12
N ILE A 149 3.32 13.64 -1.80
CA ILE A 149 1.92 13.58 -2.20
C ILE A 149 1.29 12.28 -1.69
N ASP A 150 0.12 12.37 -1.06
CA ASP A 150 -0.65 11.22 -0.56
C ASP A 150 -1.96 11.03 -1.34
N ILE A 151 -2.02 9.98 -2.16
CA ILE A 151 -3.18 9.61 -2.97
C ILE A 151 -3.93 8.47 -2.27
N ASP A 152 -5.05 8.78 -1.62
CA ASP A 152 -5.89 7.82 -0.87
C ASP A 152 -7.37 7.84 -1.31
N PRO A 153 -7.70 7.43 -2.56
CA PRO A 153 -9.07 7.48 -3.06
C PRO A 153 -9.93 6.28 -2.66
N PHE A 154 -11.21 6.38 -2.98
CA PHE A 154 -12.08 5.21 -3.11
C PHE A 154 -11.75 4.42 -4.39
N GLY A 155 -11.40 3.15 -4.22
CA GLY A 155 -11.07 2.26 -5.31
C GLY A 155 -9.65 2.45 -5.83
N THR A 156 -9.56 2.91 -7.08
CA THR A 156 -8.29 2.92 -7.83
C THR A 156 -7.60 4.30 -7.77
N PRO A 157 -6.28 4.34 -7.56
CA PRO A 157 -5.51 5.58 -7.60
C PRO A 157 -5.05 6.00 -8.99
N VAL A 158 -5.22 5.13 -10.00
CA VAL A 158 -4.55 5.29 -11.31
C VAL A 158 -4.88 6.63 -11.98
N THR A 159 -6.11 7.11 -11.82
CA THR A 159 -6.58 8.36 -12.44
C THR A 159 -5.90 9.64 -11.93
N TYR A 160 -5.18 9.56 -10.80
CA TYR A 160 -4.48 10.72 -10.19
C TYR A 160 -2.96 10.66 -10.37
N LEU A 161 -2.42 9.49 -10.73
CA LEU A 161 -0.98 9.26 -10.81
C LEU A 161 -0.26 10.17 -11.80
N PRO A 162 -0.75 10.41 -13.04
CA PRO A 162 -0.05 11.27 -13.99
C PRO A 162 0.15 12.70 -13.45
N SER A 163 -0.87 13.27 -12.82
CA SER A 163 -0.81 14.61 -12.22
C SER A 163 0.09 14.65 -10.99
N ALA A 164 0.07 13.59 -10.17
CA ALA A 164 0.93 13.49 -9.00
C ALA A 164 2.42 13.45 -9.37
N PHE A 165 2.82 12.75 -10.43
CA PHE A 165 4.22 12.73 -10.89
C PHE A 165 4.73 14.11 -11.32
N MET A 166 3.88 14.91 -11.97
CA MET A 166 4.23 16.29 -12.37
C MET A 166 4.30 17.24 -11.17
N ALA A 167 3.48 17.01 -10.15
CA ALA A 167 3.38 17.85 -8.95
C ALA A 167 4.42 17.52 -7.86
N LEU A 168 5.14 16.41 -7.97
CA LEU A 168 6.22 16.05 -7.03
C LEU A 168 7.54 16.70 -7.39
N LYS A 169 8.35 17.10 -6.40
CA LYS A 169 9.75 17.47 -6.62
C LYS A 169 10.58 16.25 -7.02
N ASN A 170 11.72 16.48 -7.65
CA ASN A 170 12.72 15.42 -7.84
C ASN A 170 13.10 14.82 -6.48
N ASN A 171 13.20 13.49 -6.40
CA ASN A 171 13.36 12.73 -5.15
C ASN A 171 12.20 12.83 -4.17
N GLY A 172 11.04 13.37 -4.60
CA GLY A 172 9.82 13.42 -3.80
C GLY A 172 9.22 12.05 -3.52
N LEU A 173 8.40 11.97 -2.47
CA LEU A 173 7.71 10.76 -2.02
C LEU A 173 6.25 10.75 -2.50
N LEU A 174 5.86 9.71 -3.21
CA LEU A 174 4.47 9.43 -3.56
C LEU A 174 3.95 8.28 -2.69
N ALA A 175 2.97 8.55 -1.85
CA ALA A 175 2.19 7.53 -1.16
C ALA A 175 0.90 7.26 -1.91
N VAL A 176 0.60 5.98 -2.16
CA VAL A 176 -0.56 5.56 -2.96
C VAL A 176 -1.28 4.43 -2.26
N THR A 177 -2.58 4.61 -1.99
CA THR A 177 -3.48 3.53 -1.57
C THR A 177 -4.34 3.05 -2.74
N ALA A 178 -4.58 1.75 -2.81
CA ALA A 178 -5.69 1.19 -3.59
C ALA A 178 -6.59 0.34 -2.68
N THR A 179 -7.90 0.56 -2.79
CA THR A 179 -8.92 -0.21 -2.05
C THR A 179 -9.73 -1.13 -2.96
N ASP A 180 -9.57 -1.06 -4.29
CA ASP A 180 -10.21 -1.98 -5.24
C ASP A 180 -9.46 -3.30 -5.42
N LEU A 181 -9.36 -4.08 -4.33
CA LEU A 181 -8.67 -5.36 -4.32
C LEU A 181 -9.33 -6.43 -5.20
N ALA A 182 -10.64 -6.38 -5.44
CA ALA A 182 -11.33 -7.39 -6.25
C ALA A 182 -10.78 -7.47 -7.70
N PRO A 183 -10.62 -6.36 -8.45
CA PRO A 183 -9.85 -6.35 -9.68
C PRO A 183 -8.41 -6.87 -9.51
N LEU A 184 -7.64 -6.29 -8.60
CA LEU A 184 -6.21 -6.56 -8.44
C LEU A 184 -5.90 -8.02 -8.04
N CYS A 185 -6.79 -8.65 -7.29
CA CYS A 185 -6.68 -10.04 -6.85
C CYS A 185 -7.32 -11.04 -7.83
N GLY A 186 -7.72 -10.59 -9.02
CA GLY A 186 -8.18 -11.43 -10.11
C GLY A 186 -9.66 -11.83 -10.08
N VAL A 187 -10.48 -11.31 -9.16
CA VAL A 187 -11.95 -11.54 -9.16
C VAL A 187 -12.58 -10.88 -10.40
N HIS A 188 -12.14 -9.67 -10.74
CA HIS A 188 -12.58 -8.94 -11.92
C HIS A 188 -11.41 -8.64 -12.87
N ALA A 189 -10.85 -9.69 -13.49
CA ALA A 189 -9.64 -9.59 -14.32
C ALA A 189 -9.72 -8.54 -15.43
N LYS A 190 -10.86 -8.45 -16.15
CA LYS A 190 -11.06 -7.42 -17.19
C LYS A 190 -10.99 -5.99 -16.63
N ALA A 191 -11.47 -5.77 -15.40
CA ALA A 191 -11.38 -4.45 -14.76
C ALA A 191 -9.92 -4.13 -14.37
N CYS A 192 -9.16 -5.12 -13.89
CA CYS A 192 -7.74 -4.95 -13.60
C CYS A 192 -6.94 -4.57 -14.85
N ILE A 193 -7.17 -5.27 -15.97
CA ILE A 193 -6.49 -4.97 -17.24
C ILE A 193 -6.82 -3.55 -17.69
N ARG A 194 -8.09 -3.13 -17.65
CA ARG A 194 -8.48 -1.75 -18.06
C ARG A 194 -7.87 -0.67 -17.17
N LYS A 195 -7.83 -0.88 -15.86
CA LYS A 195 -7.37 0.13 -14.89
C LYS A 195 -5.85 0.15 -14.73
N TYR A 196 -5.23 -1.01 -14.56
CA TYR A 196 -3.82 -1.15 -14.19
C TYR A 196 -2.92 -1.58 -15.35
N GLY A 197 -3.48 -2.02 -16.47
CA GLY A 197 -2.72 -2.47 -17.65
C GLY A 197 -2.11 -3.87 -17.54
N GLY A 198 -2.25 -4.55 -16.39
CA GLY A 198 -1.73 -5.89 -16.13
C GLY A 198 -2.82 -6.94 -15.94
N LYS A 199 -2.57 -8.16 -16.43
CA LYS A 199 -3.39 -9.35 -16.17
C LYS A 199 -3.15 -9.81 -14.72
N PRO A 200 -4.18 -9.87 -13.85
CA PRO A 200 -4.06 -10.43 -12.52
C PRO A 200 -4.19 -11.96 -12.55
N LEU A 201 -3.79 -12.62 -11.45
CA LEU A 201 -4.07 -14.02 -11.20
C LEU A 201 -4.73 -14.21 -9.83
N ARG A 202 -5.62 -15.20 -9.74
CA ARG A 202 -6.25 -15.62 -8.48
C ARG A 202 -5.36 -16.66 -7.79
N THR A 203 -4.36 -16.19 -7.05
CA THR A 203 -3.43 -17.02 -6.29
C THR A 203 -3.51 -16.74 -4.79
N GLU A 204 -2.87 -17.57 -3.99
CA GLU A 204 -2.72 -17.39 -2.55
C GLU A 204 -1.89 -16.16 -2.16
N TYR A 205 -1.11 -15.64 -3.12
CA TYR A 205 -0.28 -14.44 -3.00
C TYR A 205 -0.83 -13.25 -3.79
N CYS A 206 -2.15 -13.23 -4.03
CA CYS A 206 -2.82 -12.18 -4.77
C CYS A 206 -2.64 -10.77 -4.19
N HIS A 207 -2.48 -10.61 -2.86
CA HIS A 207 -2.22 -9.32 -2.23
C HIS A 207 -0.83 -8.77 -2.59
N GLU A 208 0.19 -9.62 -2.73
CA GLU A 208 1.49 -9.19 -3.24
C GLU A 208 1.39 -8.86 -4.74
N LEU A 209 0.66 -9.68 -5.52
CA LEU A 209 0.41 -9.36 -6.94
C LEU A 209 -0.30 -8.03 -7.10
N ALA A 210 -1.25 -7.70 -6.23
CA ALA A 210 -1.98 -6.45 -6.24
C ALA A 210 -1.02 -5.25 -6.11
N ILE A 211 -0.08 -5.29 -5.16
CA ILE A 211 0.96 -4.26 -5.01
C ILE A 211 1.82 -4.20 -6.26
N ARG A 212 2.28 -5.35 -6.76
CA ARG A 212 3.16 -5.38 -7.94
C ARG A 212 2.46 -4.87 -9.21
N LEU A 213 1.18 -5.15 -9.40
CA LEU A 213 0.38 -4.63 -10.51
C LEU A 213 0.20 -3.11 -10.40
N MET A 214 -0.13 -2.61 -9.21
CA MET A 214 -0.24 -1.17 -8.96
C MET A 214 1.09 -0.46 -9.22
N VAL A 215 2.20 -0.97 -8.68
CA VAL A 215 3.54 -0.39 -8.89
C VAL A 215 4.01 -0.53 -10.34
N GLY A 216 3.67 -1.62 -11.03
CA GLY A 216 3.97 -1.78 -12.45
C GLY A 216 3.24 -0.75 -13.32
N CYS A 217 1.98 -0.47 -12.98
CA CYS A 217 1.21 0.61 -13.59
C CYS A 217 1.87 1.98 -13.30
N MET A 218 2.23 2.25 -12.04
CA MET A 218 2.94 3.48 -11.64
C MET A 218 4.24 3.67 -12.43
N ALA A 219 5.07 2.63 -12.54
CA ALA A 219 6.33 2.68 -13.30
C ALA A 219 6.10 3.02 -14.77
N SER A 220 5.08 2.40 -15.38
CA SER A 220 4.73 2.62 -16.78
C SER A 220 4.20 4.04 -17.04
N LEU A 221 3.44 4.60 -16.10
CA LEU A 221 2.90 5.97 -16.19
C LEU A 221 3.98 7.02 -15.93
N ALA A 222 4.83 6.80 -14.93
CA ALA A 222 5.95 7.68 -14.58
C ALA A 222 6.95 7.77 -15.74
N ALA A 223 7.28 6.63 -16.37
CA ALA A 223 8.25 6.58 -17.46
C ALA A 223 7.84 7.39 -18.69
N LYS A 224 6.53 7.54 -18.97
CA LYS A 224 6.02 8.42 -20.05
C LYS A 224 6.33 9.90 -19.83
N GLN A 225 6.76 10.27 -18.63
CA GLN A 225 7.14 11.63 -18.25
C GLN A 225 8.63 11.72 -17.88
N ASP A 226 9.46 10.76 -18.32
CA ASP A 226 10.87 10.65 -17.94
C ASP A 226 11.09 10.60 -16.42
N VAL A 227 10.19 9.94 -15.69
CA VAL A 227 10.28 9.74 -14.24
C VAL A 227 10.50 8.27 -13.91
N GLY A 228 11.54 7.98 -13.13
CA GLY A 228 11.76 6.69 -12.51
C GLY A 228 11.15 6.59 -11.11
N ILE A 229 10.93 5.37 -10.63
CA ILE A 229 10.39 5.09 -9.29
C ILE A 229 11.26 4.09 -8.52
N GLN A 230 11.33 4.28 -7.20
CA GLN A 230 11.90 3.33 -6.25
C GLN A 230 10.88 3.10 -5.13
N VAL A 231 10.44 1.85 -4.95
CA VAL A 231 9.58 1.50 -3.82
C VAL A 231 10.42 1.47 -2.55
N LEU A 232 10.00 2.24 -1.53
CA LEU A 232 10.67 2.29 -0.23
C LEU A 232 9.98 1.40 0.79
N LEU A 233 8.64 1.39 0.78
CA LEU A 233 7.82 0.58 1.66
C LEU A 233 6.52 0.23 0.93
N SER A 234 6.01 -0.96 1.15
CA SER A 234 4.67 -1.34 0.73
C SER A 234 4.06 -2.31 1.73
N HIS A 235 2.73 -2.31 1.82
CA HIS A 235 2.03 -3.26 2.66
C HIS A 235 0.62 -3.55 2.16
N SER A 236 0.13 -4.74 2.48
CA SER A 236 -1.29 -5.05 2.47
C SER A 236 -1.79 -5.12 3.90
N SER A 237 -2.91 -4.45 4.19
CA SER A 237 -3.50 -4.46 5.53
C SER A 237 -5.01 -4.34 5.41
N ASP A 238 -5.72 -5.24 6.08
CA ASP A 238 -7.18 -5.31 6.05
C ASP A 238 -7.73 -5.41 4.61
N HIS A 239 -8.35 -4.36 4.07
CA HIS A 239 -8.97 -4.34 2.74
C HIS A 239 -8.32 -3.35 1.76
N TYR A 240 -7.05 -2.99 1.98
CA TYR A 240 -6.32 -2.12 1.07
C TYR A 240 -4.86 -2.55 0.90
N ILE A 241 -4.25 -2.03 -0.16
CA ILE A 241 -2.80 -2.06 -0.37
C ILE A 241 -2.27 -0.63 -0.40
N ARG A 242 -1.02 -0.44 0.01
CA ARG A 242 -0.38 0.87 -0.03
C ARG A 242 1.10 0.74 -0.40
N ALA A 243 1.59 1.70 -1.17
CA ALA A 243 2.99 1.80 -1.55
C ALA A 243 3.51 3.23 -1.32
N TYR A 244 4.73 3.34 -0.80
CA TYR A 244 5.49 4.56 -0.63
C TYR A 244 6.65 4.51 -1.60
N THR A 245 6.64 5.39 -2.60
CA THR A 245 7.57 5.34 -3.73
C THR A 245 8.30 6.67 -3.86
N LYS A 246 9.63 6.65 -3.88
CA LYS A 246 10.45 7.80 -4.20
C LYS A 246 10.52 7.93 -5.72
N ILE A 247 10.26 9.12 -6.24
CA ILE A 247 10.39 9.40 -7.67
C ILE A 247 11.77 9.96 -8.00
N GLY A 248 12.19 9.88 -9.26
CA GLY A 248 13.42 10.53 -9.72
C GLY A 248 13.31 10.92 -11.19
N TYR A 249 13.58 12.19 -11.49
CA TYR A 249 13.55 12.70 -12.86
C TYR A 249 14.76 12.26 -13.68
N GLY A 250 14.51 12.08 -14.98
CA GLY A 250 15.49 11.77 -16.02
C GLY A 250 15.17 10.45 -16.73
N ALA A 251 15.28 10.45 -18.06
CA ALA A 251 15.04 9.29 -18.92
C ALA A 251 15.80 8.02 -18.46
N LYS A 252 17.06 8.16 -18.03
CA LYS A 252 17.85 7.02 -17.51
C LYS A 252 17.17 6.33 -16.30
N LYS A 253 16.58 7.11 -15.38
CA LYS A 253 15.86 6.56 -14.22
C LYS A 253 14.54 5.93 -14.63
N ALA A 254 13.86 6.50 -15.63
CA ALA A 254 12.67 5.91 -16.24
C ALA A 254 13.00 4.54 -16.87
N ASP A 255 14.07 4.46 -17.65
CA ASP A 255 14.56 3.21 -18.26
C ASP A 255 14.87 2.14 -17.21
N GLU A 256 15.55 2.51 -16.12
CA GLU A 256 15.82 1.62 -14.98
C GLU A 256 14.55 1.09 -14.32
N SER A 257 13.49 1.90 -14.28
CA SER A 257 12.19 1.52 -13.72
C SER A 257 11.44 0.57 -14.65
N ILE A 258 11.44 0.84 -15.96
CA ILE A 258 10.85 -0.05 -16.97
C ILE A 258 11.58 -1.40 -17.02
N LYS A 259 12.92 -1.41 -16.82
CA LYS A 259 13.69 -2.65 -16.60
C LYS A 259 13.28 -3.43 -15.36
N LYS A 260 12.40 -2.93 -14.49
CA LYS A 260 11.80 -3.66 -13.36
C LYS A 260 10.32 -3.96 -13.56
N VAL A 261 9.78 -3.74 -14.76
CA VAL A 261 8.47 -4.24 -15.19
C VAL A 261 8.66 -5.58 -15.91
N GLY A 262 7.82 -6.57 -15.60
CA GLY A 262 7.89 -7.92 -16.14
C GLY A 262 6.66 -8.73 -15.77
N TYR A 263 6.80 -10.06 -15.74
CA TYR A 263 5.70 -10.99 -15.53
C TYR A 263 6.11 -12.07 -14.54
N ILE A 264 5.12 -12.67 -13.90
CA ILE A 264 5.31 -13.86 -13.06
C ILE A 264 4.51 -15.00 -13.69
N LEU A 265 5.18 -16.12 -13.92
CA LEU A 265 4.55 -17.36 -14.31
C LEU A 265 4.11 -18.13 -13.06
N HIS A 266 2.99 -18.82 -13.17
CA HIS A 266 2.45 -19.66 -12.10
C HIS A 266 1.93 -20.98 -12.66
N CYS A 267 2.41 -22.08 -12.10
CA CYS A 267 1.87 -23.41 -12.36
C CYS A 267 0.81 -23.75 -11.30
N PHE A 268 -0.47 -23.77 -11.65
CA PHE A 268 -1.52 -24.19 -10.72
C PHE A 268 -1.42 -25.67 -10.32
N ASN A 269 -0.68 -26.49 -11.08
CA ASN A 269 -0.53 -27.92 -10.81
C ASN A 269 0.54 -28.26 -9.76
N CYS A 270 1.72 -27.65 -9.74
CA CYS A 270 2.72 -27.90 -8.70
C CYS A 270 3.00 -26.67 -7.82
N MET A 271 2.31 -25.56 -8.07
CA MET A 271 2.55 -24.25 -7.48
C MET A 271 3.84 -23.56 -7.93
N HIS A 272 4.69 -24.13 -8.79
CA HIS A 272 5.92 -23.47 -9.29
C HIS A 272 5.66 -22.04 -9.79
N ARG A 273 6.60 -21.13 -9.49
CA ARG A 273 6.55 -19.72 -9.86
C ARG A 273 7.93 -19.28 -10.35
N GLU A 274 7.95 -18.44 -11.36
CA GLU A 274 9.18 -17.82 -11.84
C GLU A 274 8.92 -16.42 -12.40
N VAL A 275 9.93 -15.57 -12.30
CA VAL A 275 9.90 -14.20 -12.81
C VAL A 275 10.50 -14.17 -14.20
N ILE A 276 9.78 -13.59 -15.16
CA ILE A 276 10.24 -13.48 -16.54
C ILE A 276 10.01 -12.06 -17.09
N LYS A 277 10.67 -11.75 -18.20
CA LYS A 277 10.48 -10.47 -18.91
C LYS A 277 9.47 -10.50 -20.04
N GLN A 278 9.28 -11.65 -20.65
CA GLN A 278 8.50 -11.79 -21.88
C GLN A 278 7.71 -13.11 -21.86
N PRO A 279 6.39 -13.08 -21.68
CA PRO A 279 5.56 -14.27 -21.59
C PRO A 279 5.08 -14.68 -22.99
N PHE A 280 6.00 -15.06 -23.87
CA PHE A 280 5.65 -15.48 -25.23
C PHE A 280 5.57 -17.00 -25.35
N GLY A 281 4.58 -17.47 -26.11
CA GLY A 281 4.41 -18.89 -26.45
C GLY A 281 3.70 -19.73 -25.39
N LYS A 282 3.65 -21.04 -25.63
CA LYS A 282 3.13 -22.02 -24.67
C LYS A 282 4.19 -22.29 -23.61
N ILE A 283 3.87 -21.98 -22.36
CA ILE A 283 4.80 -22.08 -21.24
C ILE A 283 4.45 -23.32 -20.43
N LEU A 284 5.38 -24.29 -20.42
CA LEU A 284 5.27 -25.51 -19.64
C LEU A 284 6.10 -25.39 -18.37
N CYS A 285 5.59 -25.94 -17.27
CA CYS A 285 6.26 -25.90 -15.99
C CYS A 285 7.54 -26.75 -16.01
N PRO A 286 8.71 -26.19 -15.61
CA PRO A 286 9.95 -26.95 -15.59
C PRO A 286 9.96 -28.08 -14.55
N GLU A 287 9.11 -27.99 -13.52
CA GLU A 287 9.06 -28.99 -12.44
C GLU A 287 8.07 -30.14 -12.73
N CYS A 288 6.95 -29.90 -13.41
CA CYS A 288 5.91 -30.93 -13.59
C CYS A 288 5.34 -31.05 -15.01
N GLY A 289 5.87 -30.29 -15.98
CA GLY A 289 5.44 -30.32 -17.38
C GLY A 289 4.03 -29.78 -17.66
N SER A 290 3.28 -29.36 -16.64
CA SER A 290 1.93 -28.82 -16.80
C SER A 290 1.94 -27.42 -17.41
N GLN A 291 0.86 -27.04 -18.09
CA GLN A 291 0.72 -25.68 -18.61
C GLN A 291 0.72 -24.65 -17.47
N MET A 292 1.47 -23.57 -17.67
CA MET A 292 1.52 -22.43 -16.75
C MET A 292 0.60 -21.30 -17.23
N ASP A 293 0.17 -20.47 -16.28
CA ASP A 293 -0.44 -19.17 -16.56
C ASP A 293 0.51 -18.04 -16.13
N TYR A 294 0.19 -16.80 -16.50
CA TYR A 294 1.01 -15.62 -16.22
C TYR A 294 0.20 -14.47 -15.64
N THR A 295 0.88 -13.62 -14.88
CA THR A 295 0.40 -12.31 -14.43
C THR A 295 1.37 -11.21 -14.86
N GLY A 296 0.84 -10.04 -15.20
CA GLY A 296 1.60 -8.86 -15.58
C GLY A 296 1.07 -8.18 -16.87
N PRO A 297 1.76 -7.13 -17.37
CA PRO A 297 2.99 -6.57 -16.81
C PRO A 297 2.79 -6.05 -15.38
N LEU A 298 3.76 -6.30 -14.52
CA LEU A 298 3.79 -5.91 -13.11
C LEU A 298 5.22 -5.59 -12.66
N TRP A 299 5.37 -5.02 -11.47
CA TRP A 299 6.67 -4.76 -10.87
C TRP A 299 7.34 -6.03 -10.35
N ILE A 300 8.48 -6.38 -10.93
CA ILE A 300 9.31 -7.53 -10.54
C ILE A 300 10.51 -7.14 -9.67
N GLY A 301 10.74 -5.83 -9.45
CA GLY A 301 11.77 -5.35 -8.53
C GLY A 301 11.39 -5.53 -7.06
N SER A 302 12.26 -5.04 -6.16
CA SER A 302 11.94 -4.98 -4.74
C SER A 302 10.74 -4.05 -4.49
N ILE A 303 9.86 -4.45 -3.59
CA ILE A 303 8.73 -3.66 -3.10
C ILE A 303 9.00 -3.06 -1.70
N LEU A 304 10.24 -3.18 -1.22
CA LEU A 304 10.71 -2.79 0.11
C LEU A 304 12.16 -2.29 0.05
N ASP A 305 12.48 -1.28 0.83
CA ASP A 305 13.85 -0.82 1.07
C ASP A 305 14.18 -1.02 2.55
N GLY A 306 15.07 -1.98 2.85
CA GLY A 306 15.36 -2.39 4.22
C GLY A 306 15.86 -1.25 5.11
N LYS A 307 16.63 -0.30 4.54
CA LYS A 307 17.12 0.88 5.27
C LYS A 307 15.98 1.82 5.60
N PHE A 308 15.11 2.11 4.63
CA PHE A 308 13.94 2.95 4.88
C PHE A 308 12.98 2.31 5.90
N VAL A 309 12.75 1.00 5.82
CA VAL A 309 11.91 0.28 6.81
C VAL A 309 12.50 0.38 8.21
N GLU A 310 13.83 0.34 8.36
CA GLU A 310 14.51 0.51 9.63
C GLU A 310 14.30 1.92 10.21
N GLU A 311 14.40 2.96 9.40
CA GLU A 311 14.05 4.34 9.82
C GLU A 311 12.59 4.44 10.29
N VAL A 312 11.66 3.80 9.59
CA VAL A 312 10.23 3.76 9.99
C VAL A 312 10.03 3.04 11.33
N ILE A 313 10.81 1.98 11.59
CA ILE A 313 10.79 1.26 12.89
C ILE A 313 11.29 2.19 14.01
N VAL A 314 12.38 2.92 13.78
CA VAL A 314 12.93 3.89 14.74
C VAL A 314 11.89 4.98 15.05
N GLU A 315 11.21 5.52 14.04
CA GLU A 315 10.16 6.51 14.26
C GLU A 315 8.95 5.94 15.03
N ASN A 316 8.60 4.67 14.82
CA ASN A 316 7.54 4.01 15.57
C ASN A 316 7.89 3.87 17.06
N GLN A 317 9.18 3.72 17.39
CA GLN A 317 9.63 3.67 18.78
C GLN A 317 9.48 5.03 19.47
N LYS A 318 9.71 6.13 18.75
CA LYS A 318 9.61 7.51 19.26
C LYS A 318 8.16 8.00 19.44
N LYS A 319 7.22 7.51 18.64
CA LYS A 319 5.80 7.93 18.69
C LYS A 319 4.95 6.99 19.56
N MET A 320 3.85 7.51 20.10
CA MET A 320 2.94 6.81 21.01
C MET A 320 1.57 6.62 20.36
N PHE A 321 1.49 5.76 19.35
CA PHE A 321 0.23 5.41 18.70
C PHE A 321 -0.50 4.27 19.40
N LYS A 322 -1.83 4.30 19.34
CA LYS A 322 -2.69 3.22 19.86
C LYS A 322 -2.35 1.86 19.26
N LYS A 323 -1.95 1.83 17.99
CA LYS A 323 -1.63 0.60 17.23
C LYS A 323 -0.12 0.32 17.13
N LYS A 324 0.72 0.97 17.95
CA LYS A 324 2.19 0.85 17.93
C LYS A 324 2.70 -0.58 17.88
N GLU A 325 2.15 -1.48 18.72
CA GLU A 325 2.55 -2.89 18.77
C GLU A 325 2.20 -3.65 17.49
N LYS A 326 1.01 -3.37 16.91
CA LYS A 326 0.60 -3.96 15.63
C LYS A 326 1.53 -3.49 14.51
N ILE A 327 1.87 -2.20 14.50
CA ILE A 327 2.80 -1.60 13.53
C ILE A 327 4.19 -2.23 13.69
N ALA A 328 4.72 -2.33 14.90
CA ALA A 328 6.03 -2.92 15.17
C ALA A 328 6.13 -4.37 14.67
N LYS A 329 5.09 -5.18 14.92
CA LYS A 329 5.02 -6.56 14.43
C LYS A 329 5.05 -6.63 12.90
N ILE A 330 4.25 -5.81 12.23
CA ILE A 330 4.20 -5.77 10.76
C ILE A 330 5.53 -5.28 10.18
N LEU A 331 6.11 -4.19 10.71
CA LEU A 331 7.39 -3.66 10.25
C LEU A 331 8.54 -4.65 10.46
N SER A 332 8.52 -5.43 11.55
CA SER A 332 9.51 -6.49 11.79
C SER A 332 9.45 -7.60 10.74
N LEU A 333 8.24 -8.01 10.33
CA LEU A 333 8.06 -8.95 9.22
C LEU A 333 8.55 -8.33 7.90
N ILE A 334 8.12 -7.11 7.60
CA ILE A 334 8.51 -6.37 6.39
C ILE A 334 10.04 -6.22 6.30
N LYS A 335 10.74 -5.91 7.39
CA LYS A 335 12.20 -5.81 7.40
C LYS A 335 12.86 -7.11 6.95
N LYS A 336 12.37 -8.27 7.42
CA LYS A 336 12.86 -9.59 7.03
C LYS A 336 12.52 -9.94 5.57
N GLU A 337 11.41 -9.43 5.05
CA GLU A 337 11.00 -9.64 3.67
C GLU A 337 11.80 -8.84 2.63
N ALA A 338 12.52 -7.80 3.05
CA ALA A 338 13.17 -6.86 2.11
C ALA A 338 14.16 -7.54 1.14
N GLU A 339 14.78 -8.63 1.58
CA GLU A 339 15.73 -9.43 0.81
C GLU A 339 15.14 -10.76 0.32
N ALA A 340 13.85 -11.01 0.56
CA ALA A 340 13.20 -12.26 0.19
C ALA A 340 12.72 -12.22 -1.28
N PRO A 341 12.62 -13.39 -1.94
CA PRO A 341 12.18 -13.45 -3.33
C PRO A 341 10.72 -13.00 -3.49
N PRO A 342 10.31 -12.65 -4.73
CA PRO A 342 8.93 -12.32 -5.04
C PRO A 342 7.99 -13.49 -4.74
N THR A 343 6.74 -13.16 -4.39
CA THR A 343 5.67 -14.11 -4.07
C THR A 343 5.93 -14.90 -2.79
N TYR A 344 4.93 -15.67 -2.35
CA TYR A 344 5.04 -16.52 -1.18
C TYR A 344 4.14 -17.75 -1.35
N PHE A 345 4.44 -18.80 -0.60
CA PHE A 345 3.56 -19.96 -0.45
C PHE A 345 2.68 -19.77 0.77
N VAL A 346 1.45 -20.27 0.73
CA VAL A 346 0.61 -20.41 1.93
C VAL A 346 0.63 -21.87 2.35
N LEU A 347 1.13 -22.13 3.56
CA LEU A 347 1.33 -23.50 4.06
C LEU A 347 0.03 -24.31 4.05
N ASP A 348 -1.10 -23.69 4.37
CA ASP A 348 -2.41 -24.38 4.38
C ASP A 348 -2.86 -24.74 2.96
N LYS A 349 -2.53 -23.92 1.95
CA LYS A 349 -2.82 -24.22 0.54
C LYS A 349 -1.93 -25.34 0.02
N LEU A 350 -0.65 -25.31 0.37
CA LEU A 350 0.30 -26.39 0.05
C LEU A 350 -0.14 -27.71 0.70
N SER A 351 -0.56 -27.67 1.96
CA SER A 351 -1.04 -28.82 2.72
C SER A 351 -2.32 -29.41 2.13
N GLY A 352 -3.31 -28.56 1.82
CA GLY A 352 -4.54 -28.98 1.15
C GLY A 352 -4.28 -29.58 -0.23
N LYS A 353 -3.30 -29.07 -0.99
CA LYS A 353 -2.91 -29.62 -2.29
C LYS A 353 -2.34 -31.04 -2.19
N LEU A 354 -1.56 -31.31 -1.15
CA LEU A 354 -0.93 -32.62 -0.94
C LEU A 354 -1.78 -33.58 -0.09
N ASN A 355 -2.96 -33.14 0.38
CA ASN A 355 -3.78 -33.85 1.35
C ASN A 355 -2.98 -34.26 2.61
N LEU A 356 -2.18 -33.32 3.14
CA LEU A 356 -1.35 -33.50 4.32
C LEU A 356 -1.76 -32.52 5.43
N PRO A 357 -1.54 -32.84 6.71
CA PRO A 357 -1.75 -31.88 7.80
C PRO A 357 -0.73 -30.75 7.73
N ALA A 358 -1.18 -29.53 8.03
CA ALA A 358 -0.32 -28.35 8.01
C ALA A 358 0.46 -28.20 9.32
N PRO A 359 1.81 -28.23 9.32
CA PRO A 359 2.60 -28.03 10.53
C PRO A 359 2.58 -26.56 11.00
N ALA A 360 3.20 -26.30 12.15
CA ALA A 360 3.46 -24.94 12.60
C ALA A 360 4.37 -24.20 11.60
N THR A 361 4.08 -22.92 11.33
CA THR A 361 4.83 -22.13 10.33
C THR A 361 6.32 -22.07 10.66
N GLN A 362 6.65 -21.92 11.95
CA GLN A 362 8.03 -21.85 12.41
C GLN A 362 8.78 -23.16 12.18
N THR A 363 8.15 -24.30 12.43
CA THR A 363 8.74 -25.63 12.16
C THR A 363 9.10 -25.79 10.69
N PHE A 364 8.21 -25.33 9.80
CA PHE A 364 8.44 -25.39 8.35
C PHE A 364 9.58 -24.47 7.91
N VAL A 365 9.62 -23.23 8.40
CA VAL A 365 10.71 -22.28 8.13
C VAL A 365 12.06 -22.85 8.60
N THR A 366 12.12 -23.40 9.81
CA THR A 366 13.35 -24.03 10.33
C THR A 366 13.79 -25.22 9.48
N ALA A 367 12.85 -26.02 8.96
CA ALA A 367 13.17 -27.14 8.09
C ALA A 367 13.76 -26.68 6.74
N LEU A 368 13.23 -25.60 6.16
CA LEU A 368 13.79 -24.99 4.95
C LEU A 368 15.21 -24.46 5.18
N HIS A 369 15.44 -23.76 6.30
CA HIS A 369 16.78 -23.28 6.66
C HIS A 369 17.78 -24.43 6.80
N LYS A 370 17.38 -25.55 7.42
CA LYS A 370 18.23 -26.75 7.53
C LYS A 370 18.62 -27.36 6.17
N GLN A 371 17.83 -27.12 5.13
CA GLN A 371 18.11 -27.55 3.76
C GLN A 371 18.87 -26.49 2.94
N GLY A 372 19.24 -25.35 3.56
CA GLY A 372 20.04 -24.29 2.93
C GLY A 372 19.22 -23.25 2.17
N PHE A 373 17.89 -23.30 2.23
CA PHE A 373 17.03 -22.32 1.57
C PHE A 373 16.82 -21.07 2.43
N GLN A 374 16.72 -19.91 1.78
CA GLN A 374 16.21 -18.72 2.43
C GLN A 374 14.73 -18.92 2.73
N ALA A 375 14.27 -18.63 3.94
CA ALA A 375 12.85 -18.70 4.28
C ALA A 375 12.46 -17.67 5.34
N VAL A 376 11.42 -16.88 5.07
CA VAL A 376 10.87 -15.90 6.02
C VAL A 376 9.35 -15.89 6.00
N GLN A 377 8.74 -15.58 7.14
CA GLN A 377 7.30 -15.32 7.20
C GLN A 377 6.97 -13.99 6.53
N THR A 378 5.74 -13.85 6.04
CA THR A 378 5.30 -12.61 5.40
C THR A 378 4.10 -11.94 6.09
N HIS A 379 4.09 -10.61 6.08
CA HIS A 379 2.99 -9.76 6.50
C HIS A 379 1.72 -9.93 5.64
N PHE A 380 1.83 -10.44 4.41
CA PHE A 380 0.68 -10.65 3.53
C PHE A 380 -0.26 -11.76 4.02
N ASN A 381 0.28 -12.77 4.70
CA ASN A 381 -0.48 -13.91 5.19
C ASN A 381 0.19 -14.54 6.43
N PRO A 382 -0.52 -14.75 7.56
CA PRO A 382 0.06 -15.35 8.77
C PRO A 382 0.67 -16.76 8.59
N ARG A 383 0.22 -17.47 7.55
CA ARG A 383 0.68 -18.81 7.15
C ARG A 383 1.52 -18.76 5.87
N GLY A 384 1.90 -17.56 5.45
CA GLY A 384 2.69 -17.27 4.28
C GLY A 384 4.20 -17.39 4.54
N ILE A 385 4.91 -18.00 3.60
CA ILE A 385 6.37 -18.16 3.64
C ILE A 385 6.95 -17.72 2.30
N LYS A 386 7.86 -16.74 2.34
CA LYS A 386 8.73 -16.38 1.21
C LYS A 386 9.98 -17.22 1.26
N THR A 387 10.36 -17.82 0.14
CA THR A 387 11.51 -18.70 0.04
C THR A 387 11.98 -18.84 -1.40
N ASP A 388 13.28 -19.10 -1.57
CA ASP A 388 13.92 -19.45 -2.83
C ASP A 388 13.82 -20.97 -3.14
N ALA A 389 13.23 -21.76 -2.25
CA ALA A 389 13.01 -23.18 -2.45
C ALA A 389 12.07 -23.45 -3.65
N PRO A 390 12.45 -24.37 -4.57
CA PRO A 390 11.57 -24.86 -5.63
C PRO A 390 10.27 -25.46 -5.10
N ALA A 391 9.23 -25.53 -5.92
CA ALA A 391 7.92 -25.96 -5.45
C ALA A 391 7.89 -27.44 -5.04
N LEU A 392 8.61 -28.31 -5.76
CA LEU A 392 8.76 -29.71 -5.42
C LEU A 392 9.60 -29.94 -4.15
N GLU A 393 10.58 -29.08 -3.87
CA GLU A 393 11.30 -29.14 -2.58
C GLU A 393 10.38 -28.74 -1.42
N MET A 394 9.52 -27.73 -1.61
CA MET A 394 8.48 -27.40 -0.63
C MET A 394 7.53 -28.59 -0.37
N HIS A 395 7.18 -29.35 -1.42
CA HIS A 395 6.37 -30.56 -1.29
C HIS A 395 7.10 -31.65 -0.47
N LYS A 396 8.38 -31.85 -0.75
CA LYS A 396 9.23 -32.84 -0.07
C LYS A 396 9.42 -32.50 1.40
N VAL A 397 9.77 -31.26 1.73
CA VAL A 397 9.89 -30.77 3.11
C VAL A 397 8.61 -31.02 3.90
N LEU A 398 7.44 -30.74 3.31
CA LEU A 398 6.16 -31.00 3.98
C LEU A 398 5.96 -32.49 4.27
N ARG A 399 6.23 -33.37 3.28
CA ARG A 399 6.12 -34.82 3.46
C ARG A 399 7.06 -35.33 4.55
N ASP A 400 8.28 -34.83 4.61
CA ASP A 400 9.28 -35.26 5.59
C ASP A 400 8.90 -34.83 7.01
N ILE A 401 8.42 -33.59 7.19
CA ILE A 401 7.90 -33.13 8.49
C ILE A 401 6.73 -34.00 8.95
N VAL A 402 5.76 -34.28 8.06
CA VAL A 402 4.59 -35.08 8.42
C VAL A 402 4.96 -36.52 8.75
N LYS A 403 5.95 -37.11 8.06
CA LYS A 403 6.47 -38.43 8.40
C LYS A 403 7.08 -38.44 9.80
N MET A 404 7.91 -37.43 10.15
CA MET A 404 8.51 -37.32 11.47
C MET A 404 7.46 -37.19 12.58
N LEU A 405 6.39 -36.41 12.34
CA LEU A 405 5.29 -36.20 13.29
C LEU A 405 4.38 -37.44 13.48
N LYS A 406 4.42 -38.42 12.57
CA LYS A 406 3.70 -39.70 12.70
C LYS A 406 4.50 -40.78 13.43
N ILE A 407 5.81 -40.57 13.60
CA ILE A 407 6.73 -41.50 14.27
C ILE A 407 6.92 -41.12 15.75
N GLN A 408 6.55 -39.89 16.12
CA GLN A 408 6.35 -39.44 17.51
C GLN A 408 4.91 -39.71 17.94
#